data_AF-A0A512AW82-F1
#
_entry.id   AF-A0A512AW82-F1
#
_cell.length_a   1.000
_cell.length_b   1.000
_cell.length_c   1.000
_cell.angle_alpha   90.00
_cell.angle_beta   90.00
_cell.angle_gamma   90.00
#
_symmetry.space_group_name_H-M   'P 1'
#
loop_
_entity.id
_entity.type
_entity.pdbx_description
1 polymer ?
#
loop_
_entity_poly.entity_id
_entity_poly.type
_entity_poly.pdbx_seq_one_letter_code
_entity_poly.pdbx_strand_id
1 'polypeptide(L)'
;MKIAALYYPHFHQGVLLLRLGIGISFMCHGWPKLAAGPELWEPLGGAMGIWGIHFAPVFWGFIGSLAEFAGGLLLALGLFFRPTCILLVIQMIVATSSHVSQGQSFSEYSHALEMAILFFCWLFIGPGKYSLDARLSKPTHT
;
A
#
# COMPACT_ATOMS: atom_id res chain seq x y z
N MET A 1 0.67 -20.25 19.61
CA MET A 1 1.80 -19.66 18.84
C MET A 1 3.02 -20.57 18.68
N LYS A 2 3.39 -21.43 19.66
CA LYS A 2 4.58 -22.30 19.56
C LYS A 2 4.51 -23.39 18.47
N ILE A 3 3.33 -23.92 18.15
CA ILE A 3 3.17 -24.99 17.15
C ILE A 3 3.39 -24.45 15.72
N ALA A 4 2.83 -23.28 15.38
CA ALA A 4 3.02 -22.67 14.06
C ALA A 4 4.49 -22.33 13.76
N ALA A 5 5.25 -21.92 14.78
CA ALA A 5 6.68 -21.65 14.64
C ALA A 5 7.51 -22.92 14.35
N LEU A 6 7.02 -24.10 14.73
CA LEU A 6 7.66 -25.38 14.45
C LEU A 6 7.50 -25.78 12.97
N TYR A 7 6.32 -25.52 12.40
CA TYR A 7 6.02 -25.83 10.99
C TYR A 7 6.53 -24.76 10.00
N TYR A 8 6.59 -23.49 10.42
CA TYR A 8 6.99 -22.36 9.57
C TYR A 8 8.12 -21.54 10.20
N PRO A 9 9.34 -22.12 10.34
CA PRO A 9 10.46 -21.47 11.03
C PRO A 9 10.93 -20.18 10.34
N HIS A 10 10.66 -20.04 9.04
CA HIS A 10 11.05 -18.88 8.23
C HIS A 10 9.92 -17.89 7.96
N PHE A 11 8.77 -18.03 8.64
CA PHE A 11 7.61 -17.16 8.44
C PHE A 11 7.96 -15.68 8.47
N HIS A 12 8.74 -15.26 9.47
CA HIS A 12 9.10 -13.85 9.61
C HIS A 12 10.08 -13.35 8.54
N GLN A 13 10.97 -14.21 8.06
CA GLN A 13 11.86 -13.91 6.93
C GLN A 13 11.01 -13.73 5.67
N GLY A 14 10.02 -14.59 5.43
CA GLY A 14 9.07 -14.47 4.32
C GLY A 14 8.29 -13.16 4.37
N VAL A 15 7.73 -12.79 5.54
CA VAL A 15 7.02 -11.51 5.72
C VAL A 15 7.94 -10.31 5.47
N LEU A 16 9.21 -10.38 5.89
CA LEU A 16 10.20 -9.33 5.60
C LEU A 16 10.46 -9.20 4.09
N LEU A 17 10.73 -10.31 3.41
CA LEU A 17 10.99 -10.31 1.97
C LEU A 17 9.78 -9.79 1.19
N LEU A 18 8.57 -10.20 1.57
CA LEU A 18 7.34 -9.73 0.94
C LEU A 18 7.14 -8.22 1.17
N ARG A 19 7.41 -7.72 2.38
CA ARG A 19 7.39 -6.28 2.68
C ARG A 19 8.39 -5.49 1.84
N LEU A 20 9.63 -5.96 1.77
CA LEU A 20 10.67 -5.28 0.99
C LEU A 20 10.34 -5.30 -0.50
N GLY A 21 9.97 -6.46 -1.04
CA GLY A 21 9.64 -6.60 -2.47
C GLY A 21 8.46 -5.72 -2.87
N ILE A 22 7.34 -5.83 -2.16
CA ILE A 22 6.13 -5.05 -2.48
C ILE A 22 6.33 -3.57 -2.15
N GLY A 23 6.97 -3.24 -1.03
CA GLY A 23 7.25 -1.85 -0.65
C GLY A 23 8.15 -1.14 -1.66
N ILE A 24 9.23 -1.79 -2.11
CA ILE A 24 10.11 -1.26 -3.17
C ILE A 24 9.35 -1.15 -4.50
N SER A 25 8.53 -2.15 -4.85
CA SER A 25 7.69 -2.08 -6.06
C SER A 25 6.77 -0.84 -6.03
N PHE A 26 6.08 -0.60 -4.91
CA PHE A 26 5.24 0.58 -4.72
C PHE A 26 6.02 1.89 -4.76
N MET A 27 7.26 1.92 -4.26
CA MET A 27 8.13 3.08 -4.45
C MET A 27 8.49 3.31 -5.92
N CYS A 28 8.81 2.25 -6.67
CA CYS A 28 9.12 2.33 -8.09
C CYS A 28 7.91 2.76 -8.94
N HIS A 29 6.69 2.36 -8.57
CA HIS A 29 5.46 2.79 -9.23
C HIS A 29 4.99 4.19 -8.79
N GLY A 30 5.17 4.51 -7.50
CA GLY A 30 4.76 5.78 -6.92
C GLY A 30 5.68 6.94 -7.27
N TRP A 31 6.99 6.72 -7.38
CA TRP A 31 7.95 7.80 -7.67
C TRP A 31 7.68 8.51 -9.01
N PRO A 32 7.48 7.82 -10.15
CA PRO A 32 7.10 8.47 -11.39
C PRO A 32 5.81 9.28 -11.27
N LYS A 33 4.80 8.76 -10.54
CA LYS A 33 3.53 9.45 -10.33
C LYS A 33 3.70 10.71 -9.49
N LEU A 34 4.50 10.63 -8.44
CA LEU A 34 4.80 11.75 -7.55
C LEU A 34 5.66 12.82 -8.23
N ALA A 35 6.57 12.43 -9.14
CA ALA A 35 7.44 13.37 -9.84
C ALA A 35 6.82 13.99 -11.10
N ALA A 36 5.70 13.46 -11.60
CA ALA A 36 5.08 13.90 -12.86
C ALA A 36 4.38 15.27 -12.80
N GLY A 37 4.04 15.75 -11.60
CA GLY A 37 3.41 17.07 -11.43
C GLY A 37 1.90 17.11 -11.75
N PRO A 38 1.32 18.32 -11.78
CA PRO A 38 -0.14 18.52 -11.85
C PRO A 38 -0.84 17.87 -13.04
N GLU A 39 -0.16 17.79 -14.19
CA GLU A 39 -0.70 17.20 -15.44
C GLU A 39 -1.09 15.73 -15.26
N LEU A 40 -0.35 14.97 -14.44
CA LEU A 40 -0.69 13.60 -14.10
C LEU A 40 -1.59 13.54 -12.86
N TRP A 41 -1.41 14.43 -11.89
CA TRP A 41 -2.21 14.40 -10.67
C TRP A 41 -3.69 14.73 -10.92
N GLU A 42 -3.99 15.62 -11.86
CA GLU A 42 -5.37 15.96 -12.19
C GLU A 42 -6.20 14.74 -12.64
N PRO A 43 -5.80 13.96 -13.67
CA PRO A 43 -6.53 12.77 -14.06
C PRO A 43 -6.50 11.68 -12.98
N LEU A 44 -5.41 11.53 -12.21
CA LEU A 44 -5.36 10.58 -11.09
C LEU A 44 -6.40 10.91 -10.00
N GLY A 45 -6.48 12.17 -9.59
CA GLY A 45 -7.45 12.60 -8.59
C GLY A 45 -8.86 12.73 -9.13
N GLY A 46 -9.03 12.83 -10.46
CA GLY A 46 -10.33 12.73 -11.13
C GLY A 46 -11.06 11.42 -10.83
N ALA A 47 -10.34 10.34 -10.50
CA ALA A 47 -10.91 9.08 -10.03
C ALA A 47 -11.81 9.23 -8.78
N MET A 48 -11.57 10.26 -7.97
CA MET A 48 -12.40 10.57 -6.80
C MET A 48 -13.84 10.98 -7.18
N GLY A 49 -14.08 11.37 -8.44
CA GLY A 49 -15.41 11.70 -8.97
C GLY A 49 -16.39 10.52 -8.90
N ILE A 50 -15.91 9.27 -8.93
CA ILE A 50 -16.73 8.06 -8.76
C ILE A 50 -17.36 8.02 -7.36
N TRP A 51 -16.71 8.65 -6.39
CA TRP A 51 -17.13 8.73 -5.01
C TRP A 51 -17.80 10.09 -4.68
N GLY A 52 -18.20 10.85 -5.71
CA GLY A 52 -18.88 12.14 -5.57
C GLY A 52 -17.97 13.32 -5.20
N ILE A 53 -16.65 13.14 -5.24
CA ILE A 53 -15.68 14.19 -4.93
C ILE A 53 -15.16 14.78 -6.24
N HIS A 54 -15.62 15.99 -6.57
CA HIS A 54 -15.27 16.68 -7.82
C HIS A 54 -14.40 17.92 -7.63
N PHE A 55 -14.01 18.24 -6.39
CA PHE A 55 -13.18 19.40 -6.09
C PHE A 55 -11.70 19.01 -5.93
N ALA A 56 -10.80 19.93 -6.28
CA ALA A 56 -9.35 19.80 -6.12
C ALA A 56 -8.75 18.46 -6.63
N PRO A 57 -9.03 18.02 -7.88
CA PRO A 57 -8.51 16.76 -8.42
C PRO A 57 -6.98 16.67 -8.35
N VAL A 58 -6.27 17.76 -8.65
CA VAL A 58 -4.80 17.82 -8.52
C VAL A 58 -4.33 17.48 -7.10
N PHE A 59 -5.02 17.97 -6.07
CA PHE A 59 -4.67 17.68 -4.67
C PHE A 59 -4.87 16.19 -4.36
N TRP A 60 -5.99 15.61 -4.76
CA TRP A 60 -6.27 14.19 -4.54
C TRP A 60 -5.28 13.29 -5.27
N GLY A 61 -4.91 13.63 -6.51
CA GLY A 61 -3.91 12.88 -7.27
C GLY A 61 -2.51 12.99 -6.68
N PHE A 62 -2.15 14.17 -6.16
CA PHE A 62 -0.89 14.35 -5.42
C PHE A 62 -0.88 13.49 -4.15
N ILE A 63 -1.93 13.54 -3.34
CA ILE A 63 -2.04 12.73 -2.11
C ILE A 63 -2.03 11.24 -2.43
N GLY A 64 -2.71 10.79 -3.48
CA GLY A 64 -2.63 9.41 -3.95
C GLY A 64 -1.21 9.02 -4.37
N SER A 65 -0.54 9.84 -5.17
CA SER A 65 0.84 9.57 -5.62
C SER A 65 1.82 9.53 -4.43
N LEU A 66 1.64 10.45 -3.48
CA LEU A 66 2.42 10.49 -2.24
C LEU A 66 2.15 9.27 -1.37
N ALA A 67 0.89 8.87 -1.20
CA ALA A 67 0.50 7.70 -0.42
C ALA A 67 1.03 6.39 -1.03
N GLU A 68 1.08 6.29 -2.36
CA GLU A 68 1.68 5.14 -3.03
C GLU A 68 3.19 5.04 -2.76
N PHE A 69 3.91 6.14 -2.96
CA PHE A 69 5.37 6.18 -2.75
C PHE A 69 5.76 6.06 -1.27
N ALA A 70 5.23 6.96 -0.43
CA ALA A 70 5.52 6.99 1.00
C ALA A 70 4.96 5.76 1.71
N GLY A 71 3.79 5.27 1.30
CA GLY A 71 3.23 4.02 1.79
C GLY A 71 4.12 2.82 1.45
N GLY A 72 4.67 2.75 0.24
CA GLY A 72 5.67 1.75 -0.14
C GLY A 72 6.91 1.78 0.76
N LEU A 73 7.43 2.97 1.07
CA LEU A 73 8.56 3.15 1.98
C LEU A 73 8.23 2.72 3.42
N LEU A 74 7.11 3.19 3.97
CA LEU A 74 6.66 2.85 5.32
C LEU A 74 6.42 1.34 5.46
N LEU A 75 5.85 0.73 4.43
CA LEU A 75 5.62 -0.71 4.34
C LEU A 75 6.94 -1.51 4.32
N ALA A 76 7.90 -1.08 3.50
CA ALA A 76 9.22 -1.70 3.42
C ALA A 76 9.93 -1.65 4.79
N LEU A 77 9.87 -0.52 5.49
CA LEU A 77 10.42 -0.35 6.84
C LEU A 77 9.60 -1.08 7.92
N GLY A 78 8.32 -1.34 7.65
CA GLY A 78 7.39 -1.87 8.64
C GLY A 78 7.16 -0.86 9.76
N LEU A 79 7.02 0.41 9.40
CA LEU A 79 6.73 1.53 10.29
C LEU A 79 5.27 1.96 10.09
N PHE A 80 4.53 2.18 11.17
CA PHE A 80 3.08 2.46 11.13
C PHE A 80 2.34 1.46 10.22
N PHE A 81 2.65 0.17 10.36
CA PHE A 81 2.31 -0.82 9.35
C PHE A 81 0.81 -0.95 9.13
N ARG A 82 0.01 -1.01 10.21
CA ARG A 82 -1.45 -1.17 10.09
C ARG A 82 -2.11 0.07 9.46
N PRO A 83 -1.83 1.30 9.92
CA PRO A 83 -2.31 2.50 9.22
C PRO A 83 -1.88 2.55 7.74
N THR A 84 -0.62 2.22 7.45
CA THR A 84 -0.09 2.20 6.08
C THR A 84 -0.86 1.21 5.20
N CYS A 85 -1.09 -0.02 5.68
CA CYS A 85 -1.88 -1.01 4.95
C CYS A 85 -3.32 -0.53 4.72
N ILE A 86 -3.98 0.10 5.70
CA ILE A 86 -5.33 0.65 5.53
C ILE A 86 -5.35 1.71 4.42
N LEU A 87 -4.41 2.65 4.44
CA LEU A 87 -4.29 3.70 3.42
C LEU A 87 -4.08 3.09 2.03
N LEU A 88 -3.18 2.12 1.89
CA LEU A 88 -2.91 1.45 0.62
C LEU A 88 -4.10 0.61 0.13
N VAL A 89 -4.86 -0.04 1.01
CA VAL A 89 -6.12 -0.73 0.65
C VAL A 89 -7.12 0.27 0.05
N ILE A 90 -7.35 1.39 0.72
CA ILE A 90 -8.28 2.42 0.24
C ILE A 90 -7.85 2.91 -1.15
N GLN A 91 -6.56 3.19 -1.33
CA GLN A 91 -6.05 3.66 -2.62
C GLN A 91 -6.23 2.62 -3.73
N MET A 92 -5.97 1.34 -3.45
CA MET A 92 -6.17 0.29 -4.43
C MET A 92 -7.66 0.07 -4.76
N ILE A 93 -8.57 0.29 -3.81
CA ILE A 93 -10.02 0.28 -4.06
C ILE A 93 -10.39 1.43 -5.00
N VAL A 94 -9.94 2.66 -4.72
CA VAL A 94 -10.20 3.81 -5.59
C VAL A 94 -9.67 3.56 -7.01
N ALA A 95 -8.45 3.04 -7.13
CA ALA A 95 -7.87 2.69 -8.43
C ALA A 95 -8.68 1.60 -9.16
N THR A 96 -9.04 0.52 -8.47
CA THR A 96 -9.86 -0.56 -9.05
C THR A 96 -11.23 -0.04 -9.51
N SER A 97 -11.92 0.75 -8.68
CA SER A 97 -13.18 1.38 -9.04
C SER A 97 -13.05 2.29 -10.26
N SER A 98 -11.94 3.04 -10.36
CA SER A 98 -11.63 3.87 -11.53
C SER A 98 -11.54 3.05 -12.80
N HIS A 99 -10.73 2.00 -12.81
CA HIS A 99 -10.58 1.14 -13.98
C HIS A 99 -11.90 0.47 -14.38
N VAL A 100 -12.66 -0.04 -13.40
CA VAL A 100 -13.98 -0.66 -13.65
C VAL A 100 -14.98 0.35 -14.23
N SER A 101 -15.01 1.58 -13.72
CA SER A 101 -15.90 2.64 -14.21
C SER A 101 -15.61 3.05 -15.66
N GLN A 102 -14.34 2.91 -16.09
CA GLN A 102 -13.90 3.19 -17.45
C GLN A 102 -14.16 2.02 -18.41
N GLY A 103 -14.76 0.92 -17.94
CA GLY A 103 -15.03 -0.25 -18.76
C GLY A 103 -13.79 -1.07 -19.11
N GLN A 104 -12.70 -0.91 -18.35
CA GLN A 104 -11.46 -1.64 -18.59
C GLN A 104 -11.59 -3.12 -18.26
N SER A 105 -10.78 -3.93 -18.94
CA SER A 105 -10.76 -5.39 -18.79
C SER A 105 -10.18 -5.82 -17.44
N PHE A 106 -10.47 -7.07 -17.04
CA PHE A 106 -9.90 -7.66 -15.82
C PHE A 106 -8.37 -7.57 -15.77
N SER A 107 -7.69 -7.71 -16.91
CA SER A 107 -6.23 -7.64 -16.97
C SER A 107 -5.67 -6.26 -16.63
N GLU A 108 -6.47 -5.20 -16.78
CA GLU A 108 -6.03 -3.82 -16.51
C GLU A 108 -6.22 -3.45 -15.03
N TYR A 109 -7.32 -3.90 -14.41
CA TYR A 109 -7.59 -3.62 -13.00
C TYR A 109 -7.12 -4.71 -12.02
N SER A 110 -6.75 -5.91 -12.50
CA SER A 110 -6.37 -7.05 -11.66
C SER A 110 -5.23 -6.71 -10.72
N HIS A 111 -4.23 -5.96 -11.19
CA HIS A 111 -3.09 -5.56 -10.37
C HIS A 111 -3.53 -4.76 -9.14
N ALA A 112 -4.38 -3.74 -9.32
CA ALA A 112 -4.90 -2.94 -8.21
C ALA A 112 -5.72 -3.80 -7.25
N LEU A 113 -6.57 -4.68 -7.77
CA LEU A 113 -7.41 -5.57 -6.96
C LEU A 113 -6.57 -6.57 -6.14
N GLU A 114 -5.57 -7.21 -6.75
CA GLU A 114 -4.67 -8.16 -6.10
C GLU A 114 -3.88 -7.48 -4.98
N MET A 115 -3.39 -6.25 -5.20
CA MET A 115 -2.69 -5.48 -4.18
C MET A 115 -3.63 -5.06 -3.05
N ALA A 116 -4.89 -4.70 -3.33
CA ALA A 116 -5.89 -4.45 -2.30
C ALA A 116 -6.08 -5.67 -1.38
N ILE A 117 -6.22 -6.86 -1.97
CA ILE A 117 -6.37 -8.12 -1.23
C ILE A 117 -5.12 -8.40 -0.40
N LEU A 118 -3.93 -8.23 -0.98
CA LEU A 118 -2.65 -8.43 -0.29
C LEU A 118 -2.55 -7.53 0.96
N PHE A 119 -2.79 -6.23 0.82
CA PHE A 119 -2.72 -5.28 1.93
C PHE A 119 -3.79 -5.54 2.99
N PHE A 120 -4.99 -5.95 2.57
CA PHE A 120 -6.06 -6.34 3.48
C PHE A 120 -5.67 -7.57 4.31
N CYS A 121 -5.12 -8.61 3.68
CA CYS A 121 -4.59 -9.79 4.37
C CYS A 121 -3.46 -9.41 5.36
N TRP A 122 -2.63 -8.43 5.01
CA TRP A 122 -1.57 -7.95 5.88
C TRP A 122 -2.04 -7.23 7.15
N LEU A 123 -3.26 -6.70 7.18
CA LEU A 123 -3.84 -6.16 8.42
C LEU A 123 -3.97 -7.24 9.52
N PHE A 124 -4.17 -8.50 9.11
CA PHE A 124 -4.31 -9.66 9.98
C PHE A 124 -2.98 -10.36 10.23
N ILE A 125 -2.14 -10.51 9.21
CA ILE A 125 -0.81 -11.15 9.32
C ILE A 125 0.13 -10.30 10.19
N GLY A 126 0.07 -8.97 10.03
CA GLY A 126 0.93 -8.03 10.71
C GLY A 126 2.34 -7.90 10.12
N PRO A 127 3.17 -7.01 10.70
CA PRO A 127 4.42 -6.56 10.07
C PRO A 127 5.60 -7.54 10.19
N GLY A 128 5.46 -8.60 11.00
CA GLY A 128 6.55 -9.53 11.31
C GLY A 128 7.61 -8.97 12.28
N LYS A 129 8.48 -9.86 12.79
CA LYS A 129 9.44 -9.55 13.86
C LYS A 129 10.55 -8.57 13.46
N TYR A 130 10.81 -8.42 12.16
CA TYR A 130 11.87 -7.57 11.61
C TYR A 130 11.37 -6.15 11.26
N SER A 131 10.16 -5.78 11.68
CA SER A 131 9.62 -4.43 11.49
C SER A 131 10.19 -3.42 12.47
N LEU A 132 10.23 -2.14 12.07
CA LEU A 132 10.56 -1.06 12.98
C LEU A 132 9.51 -0.91 14.08
N ASP A 133 8.22 -1.12 13.78
CA ASP A 133 7.14 -1.16 14.78
C ASP A 133 7.44 -2.16 15.91
N ALA A 134 7.93 -3.37 15.56
CA ALA A 134 8.31 -4.39 16.55
C ALA A 134 9.57 -4.03 17.36
N ARG A 135 10.43 -3.14 16.85
CA ARG A 135 11.61 -2.65 17.57
C ARG A 135 11.25 -1.51 18.52
N LEU A 136 10.40 -0.59 18.08
CA LEU A 136 9.94 0.57 18.85
C LEU A 136 8.96 0.19 19.98
N SER A 137 8.18 -0.89 19.80
CA SER A 137 7.22 -1.36 20.82
C SER A 137 7.84 -2.21 21.93
N LYS A 138 9.12 -2.60 21.83
CA LYS A 138 9.78 -3.32 22.93
C LYS A 138 10.17 -2.33 24.03
N PRO A 139 9.79 -2.56 25.31
CA PRO A 139 10.28 -1.75 26.41
C PRO A 139 11.80 -1.80 26.39
N THR A 140 12.43 -0.64 26.30
CA THR A 140 13.87 -0.53 26.53
C THR A 140 14.05 -0.81 28.01
N HIS A 141 14.55 -2.00 28.36
CA HIS A 141 15.01 -2.27 29.72
C HIS A 141 16.27 -1.42 29.94
N THR A 142 16.09 -0.21 30.48
CA THR A 142 17.13 0.55 31.18
C THR A 142 17.07 0.24 32.66
#